data_AF-A0A147BAT2-F1
#
_entry.id   AF-A0A147BAT2-F1
#
_cell.length_a   1.000
_cell.length_b   1.000
_cell.length_c   1.000
_cell.angle_alpha   90.00
_cell.angle_beta   90.00
_cell.angle_gamma   90.00
#
_symmetry.space_group_name_H-M   'P 1'
#
loop_
_entity.id
_entity.type
_entity.pdbx_description
1 polymer ?
#
loop_
_entity_poly.entity_id
_entity_poly.type
_entity_poly.pdbx_seq_one_letter_code
_entity_poly.pdbx_strand_id
1 'polypeptide(L)'
;MHSYTVQKKVEVVNWHRKNGKNVHLTSRHFKLDRKRVREWDKKYETLLQQNFGKSGSRRKLSNGAPVFSEEVDDALYEFLERERNAGRAVSNRLLSEEAVNIANNLHLGNFVASSQYLKRWKQRFGVSMRQAT
;
A
#
# COMPACT_ATOMS: atom_id res chain seq x y z
N MET A 1 2.23 -22.07 11.15
CA MET A 1 2.37 -20.62 11.41
C MET A 1 1.00 -19.96 11.31
N HIS A 2 0.55 -19.21 12.32
CA HIS A 2 -0.69 -18.44 12.22
C HIS A 2 -0.38 -17.08 11.58
N SER A 3 -1.00 -16.79 10.43
CA SER A 3 -0.89 -15.48 9.77
C SER A 3 -2.02 -14.57 10.26
N TYR A 4 -1.69 -13.31 10.59
CA TYR A 4 -2.67 -12.30 11.03
C TYR A 4 -2.73 -11.16 10.03
N THR A 5 -3.94 -10.67 9.76
CA THR A 5 -4.16 -9.47 8.94
C THR A 5 -3.53 -8.25 9.61
N VAL A 6 -3.13 -7.26 8.80
CA VAL A 6 -2.60 -5.98 9.33
C VAL A 6 -3.63 -5.32 10.24
N GLN A 7 -4.90 -5.33 9.83
CA GLN A 7 -6.02 -4.84 10.63
C GLN A 7 -6.08 -5.49 12.02
N LYS A 8 -5.96 -6.82 12.11
CA LYS A 8 -5.97 -7.50 13.41
C LYS A 8 -4.79 -7.10 14.28
N LYS A 9 -3.59 -6.93 13.69
CA LYS A 9 -2.41 -6.47 14.43
C LYS A 9 -2.62 -5.06 14.97
N VAL A 10 -3.19 -4.16 14.16
CA VAL A 10 -3.51 -2.78 14.57
C VAL A 10 -4.56 -2.74 15.67
N GLU A 11 -5.62 -3.56 15.58
CA GLU A 11 -6.65 -3.70 16.63
C GLU A 11 -6.03 -4.12 17.96
N VAL A 12 -5.17 -5.14 17.94
CA VAL A 12 -4.50 -5.66 19.13
C VAL A 12 -3.61 -4.60 19.78
N VAL A 13 -2.81 -3.88 18.98
CA VAL A 13 -1.93 -2.84 19.54
C VAL A 13 -2.72 -1.62 20.04
N ASN A 14 -3.81 -1.24 19.36
CA ASN A 14 -4.72 -0.20 19.83
C ASN A 14 -5.29 -0.54 21.21
N TRP A 15 -5.82 -1.76 21.35
CA TRP A 15 -6.34 -2.25 22.62
C TRP A 15 -5.24 -2.30 23.68
N HIS A 16 -4.05 -2.80 23.32
CA HIS A 16 -2.88 -2.87 24.22
C HIS A 16 -2.52 -1.49 24.79
N ARG A 17 -2.45 -0.47 23.94
CA ARG A 17 -2.11 0.91 24.35
C ARG A 17 -3.21 1.55 25.20
N LYS A 18 -4.49 1.33 24.86
CA LYS A 18 -5.64 1.80 25.66
C LYS A 18 -5.67 1.19 27.07
N ASN A 19 -5.21 -0.05 27.22
CA ASN A 19 -5.19 -0.77 28.49
C ASN A 19 -3.82 -0.70 29.20
N GLY A 20 -3.12 0.44 29.09
CA GLY A 20 -1.89 0.72 29.84
C GLY A 20 -0.68 -0.12 29.44
N LYS A 21 -0.66 -0.67 28.21
CA LYS A 21 0.44 -1.50 27.69
C LYS A 21 0.71 -2.78 28.52
N ASN A 22 -0.32 -3.35 29.13
CA ASN A 22 -0.20 -4.61 29.85
C ASN A 22 -0.17 -5.81 28.87
N VAL A 23 1.03 -6.32 28.60
CA VAL A 23 1.25 -7.42 27.64
C VAL A 23 0.58 -8.72 28.10
N HIS A 24 0.56 -9.01 29.41
CA HIS A 24 -0.05 -10.22 29.95
C HIS A 24 -1.57 -10.20 29.75
N LEU A 25 -2.19 -9.07 30.07
CA LEU A 25 -3.62 -8.87 29.89
C LEU A 25 -4.00 -8.97 28.40
N THR A 26 -3.23 -8.31 27.53
CA THR A 26 -3.44 -8.32 26.07
C THR A 26 -3.31 -9.75 25.51
N SER A 27 -2.28 -10.47 25.93
CA SER A 27 -2.03 -11.87 25.54
C SER A 27 -3.19 -12.79 25.93
N ARG A 28 -3.72 -12.66 27.15
CA ARG A 28 -4.90 -13.43 27.59
C ARG A 28 -6.17 -13.06 26.82
N HIS A 29 -6.40 -11.76 26.61
CA HIS A 29 -7.59 -11.27 25.93
C HIS A 29 -7.66 -11.76 24.47
N PHE A 30 -6.57 -11.66 23.73
CA PHE A 30 -6.51 -12.06 22.32
C PHE A 30 -6.00 -13.49 22.07
N LYS A 31 -5.62 -14.23 23.12
CA LYS A 31 -4.98 -15.55 23.05
C LYS A 31 -3.75 -15.53 22.12
N LEU A 32 -2.90 -14.52 22.28
CA LEU A 32 -1.70 -14.28 21.48
C LEU A 32 -0.43 -14.46 22.30
N ASP A 33 0.64 -14.87 21.64
CA ASP A 33 1.98 -14.86 22.25
C ASP A 33 2.40 -13.42 22.60
N ARG A 34 2.92 -13.24 23.82
CA ARG A 34 3.43 -11.99 24.38
C ARG A 34 4.52 -11.39 23.48
N LYS A 35 5.34 -12.24 22.85
CA LYS A 35 6.37 -11.78 21.91
C LYS A 35 5.77 -11.03 20.72
N ARG A 36 4.68 -11.55 20.15
CA ARG A 36 3.98 -10.92 19.01
C ARG A 36 3.41 -9.56 19.38
N VAL A 37 2.81 -9.44 20.56
CA VAL A 37 2.28 -8.15 21.04
C VAL A 37 3.38 -7.09 21.09
N ARG A 38 4.57 -7.44 21.63
CA ARG A 38 5.72 -6.53 21.68
C ARG A 38 6.26 -6.18 20.30
N GLU A 39 6.38 -7.17 19.41
CA GLU A 39 6.86 -6.95 18.04
C GLU A 39 5.92 -6.03 17.24
N TRP A 40 4.60 -6.20 17.40
CA TRP A 40 3.61 -5.37 16.72
C TRP A 40 3.55 -3.97 17.34
N ASP A 41 3.68 -3.82 18.65
CA ASP A 41 3.72 -2.50 19.29
C ASP A 41 4.94 -1.68 18.85
N LYS A 42 6.11 -2.32 18.68
CA LYS A 42 7.30 -1.67 18.11
C LYS A 42 7.08 -1.20 16.66
N LYS A 43 6.30 -1.93 15.87
CA LYS A 43 6.01 -1.63 14.46
C LYS A 43 4.68 -0.91 14.26
N TYR A 44 4.12 -0.34 15.32
CA TYR A 44 2.74 0.16 15.31
C TYR A 44 2.51 1.26 14.28
N GLU A 45 3.44 2.20 14.12
CA GLU A 45 3.32 3.29 13.13
C GLU A 45 3.30 2.74 11.71
N THR A 46 4.18 1.79 11.39
CA THR A 46 4.18 1.08 10.11
C THR A 46 2.90 0.29 9.89
N LEU A 47 2.39 -0.38 10.94
CA LEU A 47 1.11 -1.10 10.88
C LEU A 47 -0.07 -0.16 10.69
N LEU A 48 -0.05 1.02 11.33
CA LEU A 48 -1.05 2.07 11.14
C LEU A 48 -1.00 2.64 9.73
N GLN A 49 0.18 2.94 9.19
CA GLN A 49 0.32 3.35 7.78
C GLN A 49 -0.23 2.28 6.84
N GLN A 50 0.15 1.01 7.03
CA GLN A 50 -0.40 -0.11 6.27
C GLN A 50 -1.92 -0.31 6.43
N ASN A 51 -2.53 0.23 7.49
CA ASN A 51 -3.95 0.10 7.78
C ASN A 51 -4.79 1.35 7.44
N PHE A 52 -4.21 2.54 7.48
CA PHE A 52 -4.90 3.84 7.36
C PHE A 52 -4.37 4.76 6.25
N GLY A 53 -3.08 4.72 5.88
CA GLY A 53 -2.48 5.73 4.99
C GLY A 53 -1.44 5.13 4.05
N LYS A 54 -1.67 5.04 2.74
CA LYS A 54 -2.45 5.93 1.87
C LYS A 54 -3.63 5.19 1.23
N SER A 55 -4.69 5.91 0.86
CA SER A 55 -5.51 5.53 -0.30
C SER A 55 -4.56 4.99 -1.37
N GLY A 56 -4.65 3.71 -1.68
CA GLY A 56 -3.96 3.15 -2.83
C GLY A 56 -2.72 2.30 -2.63
N SER A 57 -2.07 2.21 -1.47
CA SER A 57 -0.95 1.25 -1.33
C SER A 57 -1.45 -0.16 -1.04
N ARG A 58 -2.22 -0.72 -1.98
CA ARG A 58 -2.24 -2.17 -2.23
C ARG A 58 -0.90 -2.64 -2.81
N ARG A 59 0.19 -1.83 -2.74
CA ARG A 59 1.51 -2.19 -3.24
C ARG A 59 1.93 -3.50 -2.61
N LYS A 60 1.78 -4.59 -3.37
CA LYS A 60 2.46 -5.83 -3.04
C LYS A 60 3.95 -5.51 -2.96
N LEU A 61 4.61 -5.95 -1.89
CA LEU A 61 6.06 -5.91 -1.84
C LEU A 61 6.56 -6.66 -3.07
N SER A 62 7.19 -5.94 -3.97
CA SER A 62 8.01 -6.54 -5.02
C SER A 62 9.11 -7.35 -4.32
N ASN A 63 9.44 -8.54 -4.82
CA ASN A 63 10.47 -9.42 -4.26
C ASN A 63 11.89 -8.80 -4.40
N GLY A 64 12.14 -7.65 -3.80
CA GLY A 64 13.41 -6.92 -3.84
C GLY A 64 13.69 -6.15 -5.15
N ALA A 65 12.81 -6.18 -6.16
CA ALA A 65 13.08 -5.43 -7.39
C ALA A 65 12.83 -3.92 -7.19
N PRO A 66 13.83 -3.06 -7.42
CA PRO A 66 13.70 -1.62 -7.23
C PRO A 66 12.68 -1.03 -8.21
N VAL A 67 11.95 -0.03 -7.74
CA VAL A 67 11.05 0.81 -8.55
C VAL A 67 11.83 2.06 -8.97
N PHE A 68 11.50 2.61 -10.14
CA PHE A 68 12.15 3.83 -10.64
C PHE A 68 12.01 5.01 -9.66
N SER A 69 10.79 5.31 -9.24
CA SER A 69 10.48 6.23 -8.15
C SER A 69 9.15 5.81 -7.53
N GLU A 70 9.11 5.80 -6.20
CA GLU A 70 7.85 5.55 -5.48
C GLU A 70 6.89 6.73 -5.59
N GLU A 71 7.40 7.96 -5.73
CA GLU A 71 6.57 9.14 -5.93
C GLU A 71 5.79 9.08 -7.24
N VAL A 72 6.45 8.66 -8.34
CA VAL A 72 5.78 8.49 -9.64
C VAL A 72 4.71 7.42 -9.57
N ASP A 73 5.03 6.29 -8.95
CA ASP A 73 4.11 5.15 -8.79
C ASP A 73 2.85 5.53 -7.99
N ASP A 74 3.01 6.24 -6.87
CA ASP A 74 1.93 6.69 -6.00
C ASP A 74 1.08 7.77 -6.68
N ALA A 75 1.69 8.79 -7.30
CA ALA A 75 0.96 9.85 -7.99
C ALA A 75 0.16 9.32 -9.19
N LEU A 76 0.71 8.34 -9.92
CA LEU A 76 -0.01 7.67 -11.01
C LEU A 76 -1.24 6.89 -10.51
N TYR A 77 -1.16 6.36 -9.29
CA TYR A 77 -2.31 5.67 -8.68
C TYR A 77 -3.41 6.65 -8.30
N GLU A 78 -3.05 7.77 -7.69
CA GLU A 78 -4.01 8.83 -7.34
C GLU A 78 -4.73 9.37 -8.57
N PHE A 79 -4.01 9.55 -9.69
CA PHE A 79 -4.62 9.88 -10.98
C PHE A 79 -5.66 8.83 -11.41
N LEU A 80 -5.28 7.55 -11.41
CA LEU A 80 -6.20 6.47 -11.79
C LEU A 80 -7.44 6.40 -10.90
N GLU A 81 -7.27 6.58 -9.59
CA GLU A 81 -8.37 6.59 -8.63
C GLU A 81 -9.33 7.76 -8.87
N ARG A 82 -8.79 8.96 -9.13
CA ARG A 82 -9.58 10.14 -9.50
C ARG A 82 -10.41 9.92 -10.76
N GLU A 83 -9.80 9.37 -11.81
CA GLU A 83 -10.50 9.09 -13.06
C GLU A 83 -11.61 8.04 -12.89
N ARG A 84 -11.34 6.98 -12.10
CA ARG A 84 -12.33 5.95 -11.79
C ARG A 84 -13.50 6.48 -10.98
N ASN A 85 -13.23 7.33 -9.97
CA ASN A 85 -14.27 7.96 -9.17
C ASN A 85 -15.12 8.92 -10.00
N ALA A 86 -14.56 9.49 -11.06
CA ALA A 86 -15.29 10.29 -12.04
C ALA A 86 -15.98 9.46 -13.14
N GLY A 87 -15.93 8.12 -13.07
CA GLY A 87 -16.54 7.22 -14.06
C GLY A 87 -15.84 7.20 -15.42
N ARG A 88 -14.62 7.74 -15.53
CA ARG A 88 -13.88 7.81 -16.78
C ARG A 88 -13.04 6.56 -17.01
N ALA A 89 -13.09 6.05 -18.25
CA ALA A 89 -12.28 4.92 -18.65
C ALA A 89 -10.83 5.37 -18.92
N VAL A 90 -9.88 4.79 -18.19
CA VAL A 90 -8.45 5.07 -18.37
C VAL A 90 -7.83 3.98 -19.24
N SER A 91 -7.16 4.37 -20.33
CA SER A 91 -6.44 3.44 -21.20
C SER A 91 -4.98 3.25 -20.74
N ASN A 92 -4.32 2.19 -21.21
CA ASN A 92 -2.88 2.00 -20.94
C ASN A 92 -2.03 3.14 -21.53
N ARG A 93 -2.41 3.64 -22.71
CA ARG A 93 -1.72 4.76 -23.36
C ARG A 93 -1.78 6.00 -22.47
N LEU A 94 -2.99 6.31 -21.96
CA LEU A 94 -3.19 7.45 -21.05
C LEU A 94 -2.39 7.29 -19.75
N LEU A 95 -2.34 6.09 -19.17
CA LEU A 95 -1.50 5.84 -17.98
C LEU A 95 -0.01 6.00 -18.28
N SER A 96 0.47 5.56 -19.44
CA SER A 96 1.87 5.75 -19.83
C SER A 96 2.21 7.22 -20.00
N GLU A 97 1.36 7.98 -20.68
CA GLU A 97 1.54 9.42 -20.90
C GLU A 97 1.55 10.17 -19.57
N GLU A 98 0.60 9.87 -18.69
CA GLU A 98 0.53 10.51 -17.38
C GLU A 98 1.73 10.16 -16.50
N ALA A 99 2.21 8.92 -16.53
CA ALA A 99 3.41 8.54 -15.79
C ALA A 99 4.65 9.34 -16.24
N VAL A 100 4.78 9.59 -17.55
CA VAL A 100 5.86 10.43 -18.11
C VAL A 100 5.69 11.89 -17.69
N ASN A 101 4.48 12.43 -17.74
CA ASN A 101 4.19 13.79 -17.28
C ASN A 101 4.55 13.98 -15.80
N ILE A 102 4.16 13.03 -14.95
CA ILE A 102 4.49 13.03 -13.52
C ILE A 102 6.01 13.01 -13.31
N ALA A 103 6.74 12.13 -14.00
CA ALA A 103 8.19 12.06 -13.88
C ALA A 103 8.87 13.36 -14.32
N ASN A 104 8.41 13.97 -15.42
CA ASN A 104 8.92 15.26 -15.89
C ASN A 104 8.65 16.39 -14.89
N ASN A 105 7.45 16.43 -14.30
CA ASN A 105 7.07 17.41 -13.28
C ASN A 105 7.90 17.27 -12.00
N LEU A 106 8.34 16.06 -11.68
CA LEU A 106 9.24 15.77 -10.56
C LEU A 106 10.72 15.96 -10.92
N HIS A 107 11.04 16.42 -12.14
CA HIS A 107 12.39 16.54 -12.67
C HIS A 107 13.20 15.23 -12.62
N LEU A 108 12.50 14.10 -12.70
CA LEU A 108 13.09 12.76 -12.78
C LEU A 108 13.36 12.45 -14.27
N GLY A 109 14.52 12.89 -14.75
CA GLY A 109 14.92 12.71 -16.15
C GLY A 109 14.97 11.24 -16.59
N ASN A 110 14.87 11.03 -17.92
CA ASN A 110 15.00 9.72 -18.60
C ASN A 110 13.96 8.64 -18.23
N PHE A 111 12.84 9.02 -17.61
CA PHE A 111 11.79 8.06 -17.31
C PHE A 111 11.05 7.60 -18.58
N VAL A 112 10.90 6.28 -18.75
CA VAL A 112 10.13 5.67 -19.84
C VAL A 112 9.04 4.77 -19.27
N ALA A 113 7.79 5.16 -19.47
CA ALA A 113 6.62 4.38 -19.07
C ALA A 113 6.34 3.20 -20.02
N SER A 114 7.32 2.28 -20.11
CA SER A 114 7.23 1.09 -20.96
C SER A 114 6.04 0.20 -20.61
N SER A 115 5.64 -0.66 -21.54
CA SER A 115 4.60 -1.69 -21.30
C SER A 115 4.94 -2.59 -20.11
N GLN A 116 6.23 -2.90 -19.92
CA GLN A 116 6.74 -3.69 -18.80
C GLN A 116 6.67 -2.93 -17.48
N TYR A 117 6.94 -1.63 -17.47
CA TYR A 117 6.75 -0.75 -16.31
C TYR A 117 5.28 -0.78 -15.88
N LEU A 118 4.35 -0.51 -16.79
CA LEU A 118 2.91 -0.50 -16.49
C LEU A 118 2.41 -1.87 -16.00
N LYS A 119 2.88 -2.97 -16.59
CA LYS A 119 2.53 -4.32 -16.15
C LYS A 119 2.92 -4.55 -14.69
N ARG A 120 4.15 -4.17 -14.31
CA ARG A 120 4.63 -4.31 -12.92
C ARG A 120 3.92 -3.35 -11.97
N TRP A 121 3.69 -2.11 -12.40
CA TRP A 121 2.93 -1.13 -11.64
C TRP A 121 1.52 -1.65 -11.31
N LYS A 122 0.79 -2.17 -12.31
CA LYS A 122 -0.54 -2.78 -12.08
C LYS A 122 -0.50 -3.95 -11.10
N GLN A 123 0.51 -4.81 -11.21
CA GLN A 123 0.70 -5.93 -10.29
C GLN A 123 0.98 -5.47 -8.85
N ARG A 124 1.82 -4.43 -8.69
CA ARG A 124 2.08 -3.80 -7.40
C ARG A 124 0.78 -3.28 -6.81
N PHE A 125 0.06 -2.43 -7.52
CA PHE A 125 -1.13 -1.75 -7.00
C PHE A 125 -2.42 -2.57 -7.06
N GLY A 126 -2.38 -3.82 -7.53
CA GLY A 126 -3.57 -4.66 -7.70
C GLY A 126 -4.60 -4.06 -8.66
N VAL A 127 -4.14 -3.33 -9.67
CA VAL A 127 -4.99 -2.66 -10.66
C VAL A 127 -5.35 -3.66 -11.76
N SER A 128 -6.65 -3.97 -11.87
CA SER A 128 -7.22 -4.62 -13.06
C SER A 128 -7.79 -3.55 -13.99
N MET A 129 -7.63 -3.72 -15.30
CA MET A 129 -8.26 -2.86 -16.32
C MET A 129 -9.62 -3.38 -16.77
N ARG A 130 -10.10 -4.52 -16.24
CA ARG A 130 -11.43 -5.03 -16.58
C ARG A 130 -12.49 -4.07 -16.07
N GLN A 131 -13.36 -3.60 -16.97
CA GLN A 131 -14.63 -3.02 -16.60
C GLN A 131 -15.46 -4.09 -15.89
N ALA A 132 -16.12 -3.73 -14.78
CA ALA A 132 -17.27 -4.49 -14.35
C ALA A 132 -18.35 -4.25 -15.41
N THR A 133 -18.58 -5.24 -16.26
CA THR A 133 -19.85 -5.39 -17.01
C THR A 133 -20.99 -5.59 -16.04
#